data_AF-A0A3A8LB69-F1
#
_entry.id   AF-A0A3A8LB69-F1
#
_cell.length_a   1.000
_cell.length_b   1.000
_cell.length_c   1.000
_cell.angle_alpha   90.00
_cell.angle_beta   90.00
_cell.angle_gamma   90.00
#
_symmetry.space_group_name_H-M   'P 1'
#
loop_
_entity.id
_entity.type
_entity.pdbx_description
1 polymer ?
#
loop_
_entity_poly.entity_id
_entity_poly.type
_entity_poly.pdbx_seq_one_letter_code
_entity_poly.pdbx_strand_id
1 'polypeptide(L)'
;MNKKLGTAVFMMMACTFGPMTAAAQDDEAETASIDVTGSNETATHECTPGSTVEITGMSNNVTLTGECKSVTVSGSSNTVKVEATSAISVTGMSNTVTWKRGHGKSKPKISRTGMSNKVTQVK
;
A
#
# COMPACT_ATOMS: atom_id res chain seq x y z
N MET A 1 -37.15 -15.85 -37.78
CA MET A 1 -35.69 -16.01 -37.58
C MET A 1 -35.46 -15.96 -36.07
N ASN A 2 -35.85 -16.96 -35.26
CA ASN A 2 -35.38 -18.36 -35.14
C ASN A 2 -33.99 -18.35 -34.47
N LYS A 3 -33.73 -18.79 -33.23
CA LYS A 3 -34.19 -20.02 -32.55
C LYS A 3 -33.94 -19.96 -31.02
N LYS A 4 -34.81 -20.66 -30.27
CA LYS A 4 -34.59 -21.19 -28.90
C LYS A 4 -33.55 -22.32 -28.92
N LEU A 5 -33.08 -22.72 -27.71
CA LEU A 5 -32.56 -24.04 -27.23
C LEU A 5 -31.31 -23.80 -26.35
N GLY A 6 -31.06 -24.47 -25.23
CA GLY A 6 -31.69 -25.62 -24.59
C GLY A 6 -30.79 -26.13 -23.45
N THR A 7 -31.45 -26.59 -22.39
CA THR A 7 -31.18 -27.70 -21.46
C THR A 7 -29.75 -28.21 -21.18
N ALA A 8 -29.52 -28.39 -19.87
CA ALA A 8 -28.46 -29.14 -19.21
C ALA A 8 -28.08 -30.47 -19.87
N VAL A 9 -26.78 -30.79 -19.83
CA VAL A 9 -26.26 -32.15 -20.01
C VAL A 9 -25.39 -32.49 -18.81
N PHE A 10 -25.89 -33.48 -18.07
CA PHE A 10 -25.16 -34.33 -17.14
C PHE A 10 -24.11 -35.12 -17.95
N MET A 11 -22.82 -35.04 -17.61
CA MET A 11 -21.86 -36.04 -18.06
C MET A 11 -20.77 -36.26 -17.01
N MET A 12 -20.89 -37.39 -16.32
CA MET A 12 -19.88 -37.97 -15.45
C MET A 12 -18.80 -38.58 -16.35
N MET A 13 -17.56 -38.12 -16.27
CA MET A 13 -16.42 -38.81 -16.90
C MET A 13 -15.17 -38.58 -16.06
N ALA A 14 -14.67 -39.65 -15.47
CA ALA A 14 -13.45 -39.71 -14.68
C ALA A 14 -12.21 -39.57 -15.58
N CYS A 15 -11.33 -38.62 -15.28
CA CYS A 15 -9.93 -38.62 -15.69
C CYS A 15 -9.12 -37.76 -14.70
N THR A 16 -8.23 -38.45 -14.01
CA THR A 16 -7.25 -37.99 -13.04
C THR A 16 -6.24 -37.01 -13.65
N PHE A 17 -6.28 -35.74 -13.26
CA PHE A 17 -5.15 -34.81 -13.39
C PHE A 17 -5.24 -33.77 -12.28
N GLY A 18 -4.50 -34.02 -11.19
CA GLY A 18 -4.03 -33.09 -10.16
C GLY A 18 -5.07 -32.18 -9.49
N PRO A 19 -5.05 -32.00 -8.15
CA PRO A 19 -5.52 -30.73 -7.62
C PRO A 19 -4.52 -29.66 -8.09
N MET A 20 -4.71 -29.10 -9.29
CA MET A 20 -4.38 -27.70 -9.47
C MET A 20 -5.39 -26.95 -8.61
N THR A 21 -5.06 -26.86 -7.33
CA THR A 21 -5.54 -25.77 -6.50
C THR A 21 -4.90 -24.53 -7.12
N ALA A 22 -5.53 -24.03 -8.19
CA ALA A 22 -5.34 -22.66 -8.58
C ALA A 22 -5.82 -21.88 -7.36
N ALA A 23 -4.87 -21.44 -6.54
CA ALA A 23 -5.09 -20.27 -5.72
C ALA A 23 -5.35 -19.13 -6.72
N ALA A 24 -6.61 -19.03 -7.15
CA ALA A 24 -7.19 -17.73 -7.38
C ALA A 24 -7.07 -17.06 -6.00
N GLN A 25 -5.94 -16.40 -5.77
CA GLN A 25 -5.90 -15.39 -4.74
C GLN A 25 -6.86 -14.34 -5.28
N ASP A 26 -8.08 -14.42 -4.77
CA ASP A 26 -8.93 -13.26 -4.68
C ASP A 26 -8.03 -12.14 -4.17
N ASP A 27 -7.60 -11.24 -5.07
CA ASP A 27 -7.16 -9.90 -4.75
C ASP A 27 -8.40 -9.17 -4.19
N GLU A 28 -8.89 -9.65 -3.05
CA GLU A 28 -9.63 -8.83 -2.13
C GLU A 28 -8.70 -7.66 -1.85
N ALA A 29 -9.14 -6.47 -2.24
CA ALA A 29 -8.57 -5.23 -1.79
C ALA A 29 -8.79 -5.16 -0.26
N GLU A 30 -8.05 -5.96 0.48
CA GLU A 30 -7.89 -5.84 1.92
C GLU A 30 -7.28 -4.46 2.10
N THR A 31 -8.05 -3.56 2.69
CA THR A 31 -7.57 -2.25 3.10
C THR A 31 -6.56 -2.46 4.22
N ALA A 32 -5.32 -2.78 3.85
CA ALA A 32 -4.25 -3.03 4.80
C ALA A 32 -3.86 -1.72 5.49
N SER A 33 -4.18 -1.61 6.79
CA SER A 33 -3.68 -0.54 7.65
C SER A 33 -2.36 -0.97 8.25
N ILE A 34 -1.29 -0.25 7.94
CA ILE A 34 0.06 -0.54 8.44
C ILE A 34 0.39 0.50 9.51
N ASP A 35 0.56 0.03 10.74
CA ASP A 35 0.93 0.86 11.87
C ASP A 35 2.35 0.53 12.33
N VAL A 36 3.23 1.54 12.33
CA VAL A 36 4.61 1.42 12.82
C VAL A 36 4.75 2.31 14.04
N THR A 37 4.75 1.70 15.22
CA THR A 37 4.94 2.40 16.48
C THR A 37 6.24 1.97 17.15
N GLY A 38 7.05 2.92 17.61
CA GLY A 38 8.28 2.60 18.33
C GLY A 38 9.34 3.68 18.22
N SER A 39 10.56 3.34 18.61
CA SER A 39 11.69 4.26 18.53
C SER A 39 12.93 3.54 18.05
N ASN A 40 13.59 4.11 17.04
CA ASN A 40 14.77 3.57 16.39
C ASN A 40 14.54 2.22 15.68
N GLU A 41 13.31 2.01 15.20
CA GLU A 41 12.88 0.81 14.49
C GLU A 41 13.18 0.90 12.99
N THR A 42 13.40 -0.25 12.34
CA THR A 42 13.51 -0.35 10.88
C THR A 42 12.46 -1.31 10.35
N ALA A 43 11.54 -0.78 9.55
CA ALA A 43 10.42 -1.55 9.02
C ALA A 43 10.34 -1.44 7.50
N THR A 44 9.98 -2.54 6.84
CA THR A 44 9.67 -2.56 5.41
C THR A 44 8.31 -3.18 5.21
N HIS A 45 7.41 -2.45 4.55
CA HIS A 45 6.05 -2.91 4.28
C HIS A 45 5.68 -2.68 2.83
N GLU A 46 4.93 -3.63 2.28
CA GLU A 46 4.38 -3.52 0.94
C GLU A 46 2.97 -2.95 1.02
N CYS A 47 2.70 -1.89 0.27
CA CYS A 47 1.40 -1.26 0.17
C CYS A 47 0.63 -1.77 -1.05
N THR A 48 -0.63 -2.11 -0.83
CA THR A 48 -1.61 -2.40 -1.87
C THR A 48 -2.51 -1.18 -2.15
N PRO A 49 -3.18 -1.12 -3.33
CA PRO A 49 -4.10 -0.04 -3.65
C PRO A 49 -5.23 0.07 -2.63
N GLY A 50 -5.11 1.01 -1.69
CA GLY A 50 -6.05 1.16 -0.58
C GLY A 50 -5.38 1.21 0.79
N SER A 51 -4.13 0.73 0.91
CA SER A 51 -3.41 0.68 2.18
C SER A 51 -3.15 2.06 2.75
N THR A 52 -3.38 2.20 4.05
CA THR A 52 -3.08 3.41 4.80
C THR A 52 -1.95 3.12 5.77
N VAL A 53 -0.93 3.96 5.79
CA VAL A 53 0.24 3.77 6.65
C VAL A 53 0.29 4.87 7.69
N GLU A 54 0.44 4.49 8.96
CA GLU A 54 0.65 5.41 10.07
C GLU A 54 1.95 5.04 10.80
N ILE A 55 2.85 6.02 10.91
CA ILE A 55 4.17 5.84 11.51
C ILE A 55 4.24 6.79 12.68
N THR A 56 4.30 6.27 13.90
CA THR A 56 4.32 7.06 15.13
C THR A 56 5.55 6.74 15.97
N GLY A 57 6.35 7.75 16.29
CA GLY A 57 7.48 7.58 17.21
C GLY A 57 8.71 8.42 16.87
N MET A 58 9.90 7.89 17.18
CA MET A 58 11.16 8.64 17.04
C MET A 58 12.25 7.85 16.30
N SER A 59 12.97 8.51 15.39
CA SER A 59 14.14 7.93 14.70
C SER A 59 13.86 6.62 13.94
N ASN A 60 12.60 6.39 13.52
CA ASN A 60 12.24 5.19 12.80
C ASN A 60 12.64 5.30 11.32
N ASN A 61 13.08 4.20 10.72
CA ASN A 61 13.38 4.06 9.30
C ASN A 61 12.37 3.14 8.63
N VAL A 62 11.42 3.71 7.89
CA VAL A 62 10.34 2.95 7.26
C VAL A 62 10.47 3.00 5.74
N THR A 63 10.41 1.83 5.11
CA THR A 63 10.38 1.69 3.65
C THR A 63 9.05 1.13 3.21
N LEU A 64 8.34 1.86 2.36
CA LEU A 64 7.04 1.49 1.81
C LEU A 64 7.19 1.26 0.30
N THR A 65 6.98 0.02 -0.13
CA THR A 65 6.99 -0.40 -1.53
C THR A 65 5.57 -0.50 -2.08
N GLY A 66 5.39 -0.43 -3.40
CA GLY A 66 4.05 -0.49 -4.00
C GLY A 66 3.26 0.82 -3.95
N GLU A 67 1.93 0.74 -3.88
CA GLU A 67 1.03 1.89 -4.01
C GLU A 67 0.20 2.14 -2.75
N CYS A 68 0.66 3.04 -1.87
CA CYS A 68 -0.07 3.40 -0.65
C CYS A 68 -1.14 4.47 -0.91
N LYS A 69 -2.34 4.31 -0.36
CA LYS A 69 -3.39 5.35 -0.45
C LYS A 69 -2.99 6.62 0.30
N SER A 70 -2.55 6.49 1.55
CA SER A 70 -2.08 7.63 2.36
C SER A 70 -1.00 7.21 3.33
N VAL A 71 -0.03 8.10 3.55
CA VAL A 71 1.06 7.91 4.51
C VAL A 71 1.01 9.05 5.53
N THR A 72 0.86 8.70 6.80
CA THR A 72 0.90 9.61 7.93
C THR A 72 2.15 9.32 8.77
N VAL A 73 2.93 10.35 9.04
CA VAL A 73 4.15 10.27 9.84
C VAL A 73 4.03 11.24 11.00
N SER A 74 4.08 10.72 12.22
CA SER A 74 3.89 11.46 13.47
C SER A 74 5.09 11.23 14.40
N GLY A 75 5.63 12.31 14.96
CA GLY A 75 6.72 12.25 15.94
C GLY A 75 7.97 12.99 15.48
N SER A 76 9.16 12.43 15.72
CA SER A 76 10.42 13.16 15.53
C SER A 76 11.56 12.37 14.88
N SER A 77 12.30 13.01 13.98
CA SER A 77 13.48 12.42 13.32
C SER A 77 13.22 11.12 12.55
N ASN A 78 11.97 10.86 12.15
CA ASN A 78 11.65 9.66 11.36
C ASN A 78 12.10 9.84 9.90
N THR A 79 12.59 8.76 9.31
CA THR A 79 12.98 8.68 7.89
C THR A 79 12.05 7.70 7.18
N VAL A 80 11.26 8.20 6.23
CA VAL A 80 10.26 7.39 5.52
C VAL A 80 10.52 7.44 4.03
N LYS A 81 10.64 6.28 3.40
CA LYS A 81 10.80 6.13 1.94
C LYS A 81 9.53 5.54 1.37
N VAL A 82 8.92 6.22 0.41
CA VAL A 82 7.66 5.81 -0.21
C VAL A 82 7.87 5.62 -1.69
N GLU A 83 7.39 4.51 -2.23
CA GLU A 83 7.43 4.29 -3.67
C GLU A 83 6.34 5.09 -4.39
N ALA A 84 5.07 4.76 -4.16
CA ALA A 84 3.95 5.52 -4.70
C ALA A 84 2.91 5.84 -3.63
N THR A 85 2.38 7.06 -3.65
CA THR A 85 1.26 7.43 -2.76
C THR A 85 0.36 8.55 -3.27
N SER A 86 -0.87 8.62 -2.78
CA SER A 86 -1.79 9.73 -3.09
C SER A 86 -1.73 10.88 -2.08
N ALA A 87 -1.30 10.61 -0.85
CA ALA A 87 -1.27 11.62 0.20
C ALA A 87 -0.17 11.34 1.22
N ILE A 88 0.52 12.39 1.64
CA ILE A 88 1.58 12.35 2.64
C ILE A 88 1.26 13.40 3.68
N SER A 89 1.11 13.01 4.93
CA SER A 89 0.93 13.91 6.07
C SER A 89 2.09 13.70 7.05
N VAL A 90 2.81 14.77 7.35
CA VAL A 90 3.95 14.74 8.28
C VAL A 90 3.71 15.70 9.42
N THR A 91 3.67 15.19 10.64
CA THR A 91 3.40 15.93 11.87
C THR A 91 4.54 15.73 12.87
N GLY A 92 5.03 16.82 13.45
CA GLY A 92 6.04 16.81 14.51
C GLY A 92 7.33 17.52 14.10
N MET A 93 8.50 16.96 14.41
CA MET A 93 9.79 17.67 14.24
C MET A 93 10.86 16.88 13.48
N SER A 94 11.54 17.53 12.53
CA SER A 94 12.73 16.99 11.83
C SER A 94 12.51 15.65 11.12
N ASN A 95 11.29 15.33 10.73
CA ASN A 95 11.00 14.13 9.95
C ASN A 95 11.42 14.31 8.49
N THR A 96 11.94 13.27 7.86
CA THR A 96 12.34 13.25 6.45
C THR A 96 11.54 12.20 5.70
N VAL A 97 10.73 12.64 4.73
CA VAL A 97 9.95 11.74 3.87
C VAL A 97 10.40 11.90 2.43
N THR A 98 10.73 10.78 1.79
CA THR A 98 11.01 10.74 0.35
C THR A 98 9.96 9.92 -0.37
N TRP A 99 9.57 10.36 -1.57
CA TRP A 99 8.60 9.63 -2.39
C TRP A 99 9.05 9.56 -3.84
N LYS A 100 8.84 8.44 -4.54
CA LYS A 100 9.23 8.31 -5.96
C LYS A 100 8.17 8.89 -6.90
N ARG A 101 6.95 8.38 -6.79
CA ARG A 101 5.83 8.74 -7.68
C ARG A 101 4.54 8.95 -6.89
N GLY A 102 3.55 9.59 -7.50
CA GLY A 102 2.21 9.62 -6.95
C GLY A 102 1.37 8.45 -7.47
N HIS A 103 0.22 8.21 -6.86
CA HIS A 103 -0.70 7.17 -7.33
C HIS A 103 -1.19 7.47 -8.75
N GLY A 104 -0.97 6.53 -9.67
CA GLY A 104 -1.23 6.72 -11.10
C GLY A 104 -0.47 7.91 -11.71
N LYS A 105 -1.21 8.89 -12.23
CA LYS A 105 -0.66 10.12 -12.87
C LYS A 105 -0.78 11.37 -11.98
N SER A 106 -1.30 11.21 -10.77
CA SER A 106 -1.61 12.33 -9.88
C SER A 106 -0.45 12.61 -8.94
N LYS A 107 -0.20 13.88 -8.61
CA LYS A 107 0.78 14.24 -7.58
C LYS A 107 0.18 13.97 -6.19
N PRO A 108 0.98 13.50 -5.22
CA PRO A 108 0.50 13.30 -3.87
C PRO A 108 0.15 14.64 -3.21
N LYS A 109 -0.90 14.63 -2.40
CA LYS A 109 -1.21 15.75 -1.51
C LYS A 109 -0.26 15.72 -0.31
N ILE A 110 0.61 16.71 -0.18
CA ILE A 110 1.61 16.78 0.89
C ILE A 110 1.17 17.80 1.95
N SER A 111 1.12 17.38 3.21
CA SER A 111 0.90 18.22 4.38
C SER A 111 2.09 18.11 5.33
N ARG A 112 2.54 19.26 5.87
CA ARG A 112 3.69 19.36 6.77
C ARG A 112 3.31 20.24 7.94
N THR A 113 3.20 19.64 9.12
CA THR A 113 2.79 20.28 10.37
C THR A 113 3.91 20.16 11.40
N GLY A 114 4.26 21.26 12.07
CA GLY A 114 5.38 21.32 13.02
C GLY A 114 6.65 21.91 12.40
N MET A 115 7.83 21.51 12.88
CA MET A 115 9.10 22.21 12.60
C MET A 115 10.12 21.31 11.89
N SER A 116 10.84 21.86 10.91
CA SER A 116 11.96 21.17 10.23
C SER A 116 11.64 19.86 9.51
N ASN A 117 10.37 19.51 9.31
CA ASN A 117 9.99 18.35 8.49
C ASN A 117 10.37 18.60 7.03
N LYS A 118 10.99 17.63 6.34
CA LYS A 118 11.36 17.67 4.92
C LYS A 118 10.58 16.60 4.14
N VAL A 119 10.00 16.98 3.02
CA VAL A 119 9.34 16.06 2.08
C VAL A 119 9.90 16.30 0.70
N THR A 120 10.51 15.29 0.09
CA THR A 120 11.24 15.41 -1.18
C THR A 120 10.83 14.32 -2.15
N GLN A 121 10.62 14.68 -3.41
CA GLN A 121 10.46 13.69 -4.47
C GLN A 121 11.83 13.17 -4.91
N VAL A 122 12.00 11.86 -4.89
CA VAL A 122 13.15 11.17 -5.50
C VAL A 122 12.75 10.69 -6.89
N LYS A 123 13.68 10.73 -7.86
CA LYS A 123 13.40 10.45 -9.27
C LYS A 123 13.68 9.00 -9.62
#